data_AF-A0A1M5RVI2-F1
#
_entry.id   AF-A0A1M5RVI2-F1
#
_cell.length_a   1.000
_cell.length_b   1.000
_cell.length_c   1.000
_cell.angle_alpha   90.00
_cell.angle_beta   90.00
_cell.angle_gamma   90.00
#
_symmetry.space_group_name_H-M   'P 1'
#
loop_
_entity.id
_entity.type
_entity.pdbx_description
1 polymer ?
#
loop_
_entity_poly.entity_id
_entity_poly.type
_entity_poly.pdbx_seq_one_letter_code
_entity_poly.pdbx_strand_id
1 'polypeptide(L)'
;MYVSHTLRRAVLCTTVLAAPAFATVTIEHNGKNPFPLGGKVWFLGKLDGVGKSMKFSVNGIPGGNASVGTINSQNGEYIAPMTMPPNNGVTVTATYPSVPPQSASTQLTFRATTPTPTPTPTPTPTPTPTPTPTPTPTPTPTPTPTPGSPAIAGCEMFPATAIFNTRIDDLVRFPAHARSSAWISSVGNTRALHMDFGRNENQNDYETYYGIPYNVVDGTPATTTWPKVSFEIMDEGNGEGVPDESDCAAPDAAHTLTRACTKLSVANRRFPFPNDNIIKAEYGACNDSSECGDRHVLTVEKGACRLWESYFTYKVQGTWHAYSTAAWNLRSNQMRPTTWTSGDAAGLPILPLLMRAGEASSGEVRHALRITFKDSVLDKNFIWPATHAAGGATSGGIPFGALMRLRSDFVIPANWTTQAKALATAMKRYGVYVADIGSNSYMTGEPSATWSPDTISQLQRIQMASFEFVDTRSITGNANFNSNSYQASW
;
A
#
# COMPACT_ATOMS: atom_id res chain seq x y z
N MET A 1 -52.86 -22.96 62.34
CA MET A 1 -52.16 -22.81 63.63
C MET A 1 -50.97 -21.88 63.42
N TYR A 2 -50.77 -20.96 64.35
CA TYR A 2 -49.90 -19.78 64.29
C TYR A 2 -48.38 -20.08 64.20
N VAL A 3 -47.69 -19.22 63.44
CA VAL A 3 -46.43 -18.47 63.69
C VAL A 3 -45.45 -18.95 64.78
N SER A 4 -44.15 -19.06 64.44
CA SER A 4 -43.07 -18.41 65.22
C SER A 4 -41.79 -18.19 64.39
N HIS A 5 -41.23 -17.00 64.54
CA HIS A 5 -40.07 -16.41 63.84
C HIS A 5 -38.72 -16.92 64.36
N THR A 6 -37.68 -16.91 63.51
CA THR A 6 -36.38 -16.36 63.95
C THR A 6 -35.56 -15.73 62.82
N LEU A 7 -35.45 -14.40 62.96
CA LEU A 7 -34.55 -13.39 62.40
C LEU A 7 -33.35 -13.77 61.51
N ARG A 8 -33.31 -13.07 60.37
CA ARG A 8 -32.10 -12.73 59.59
C ARG A 8 -31.15 -11.88 60.45
N ARG A 9 -29.88 -12.28 60.54
CA ARG A 9 -28.76 -11.36 60.83
C ARG A 9 -28.06 -11.04 59.51
N ALA A 10 -28.21 -9.79 59.08
CA ALA A 10 -27.43 -9.21 58.01
C ALA A 10 -25.97 -9.08 58.48
N VAL A 11 -25.06 -9.82 57.84
CA VAL A 11 -23.63 -9.48 57.88
C VAL A 11 -23.44 -8.41 56.81
N LEU A 12 -23.31 -7.15 57.25
CA LEU A 12 -22.75 -6.08 56.46
C LEU A 12 -21.31 -6.49 56.11
N CYS A 13 -21.10 -7.02 54.91
CA CYS A 13 -19.79 -7.02 54.30
C CYS A 13 -19.67 -5.67 53.59
N THR A 14 -19.08 -4.69 54.29
CA THR A 14 -18.66 -3.41 53.72
C THR A 14 -17.54 -3.73 52.72
N THR A 15 -17.91 -4.05 51.49
CA THR A 15 -16.98 -3.88 50.37
C THR A 15 -16.74 -2.39 50.29
N VAL A 16 -15.55 -1.96 50.70
CA VAL A 16 -15.01 -0.68 50.27
C VAL A 16 -14.91 -0.81 48.75
N LEU A 17 -15.95 -0.36 48.03
CA LEU A 17 -15.85 -0.04 46.62
C LEU A 17 -14.73 0.99 46.55
N ALA A 18 -13.55 0.55 46.11
CA ALA A 18 -12.55 1.47 45.63
C ALA A 18 -13.28 2.37 44.63
N ALA A 19 -13.24 3.69 44.87
CA ALA A 19 -13.80 4.65 43.94
C ALA A 19 -13.27 4.29 42.54
N PRO A 20 -14.13 4.24 41.50
CA PRO A 20 -13.66 3.91 40.16
C PRO A 20 -12.50 4.86 39.85
N ALA A 21 -11.33 4.29 39.53
CA ALA A 21 -10.22 5.09 39.07
C ALA A 21 -10.73 5.91 37.88
N PHE A 22 -10.78 7.23 38.03
CA PHE A 22 -11.22 8.09 36.96
C PHE A 22 -10.24 7.90 35.80
N ALA A 23 -10.76 7.53 34.64
CA ALA A 23 -9.94 7.41 33.45
C ALA A 23 -9.15 8.72 33.25
N THR A 24 -7.84 8.62 33.02
CA THR A 24 -6.95 9.78 32.94
C THR A 24 -6.55 9.98 31.49
N VAL A 25 -6.92 11.12 30.92
CA VAL A 25 -6.45 11.54 29.60
C VAL A 25 -5.07 12.18 29.74
N THR A 26 -4.12 11.75 28.92
CA THR A 26 -2.82 12.43 28.77
C THR A 26 -2.53 12.71 27.30
N ILE A 27 -1.64 13.66 27.05
CA ILE A 27 -1.17 14.03 25.72
C ILE A 27 0.35 14.11 25.74
N GLU A 28 0.98 13.49 24.74
CA GLU A 28 2.43 13.50 24.55
C GLU A 28 2.76 13.80 23.09
N HIS A 29 3.99 14.24 22.83
CA HIS A 29 4.45 14.52 21.48
C HIS A 29 5.93 14.19 21.29
N ASN A 30 6.31 13.86 20.05
CA ASN A 30 7.70 13.53 19.70
C ASN A 30 8.57 14.76 19.35
N GLY A 31 8.00 15.96 19.38
CA GLY A 31 8.72 17.21 19.11
C GLY A 31 9.59 17.69 20.28
N LYS A 32 10.70 18.37 19.97
CA LYS A 32 11.58 19.02 20.97
C LYS A 32 11.35 20.53 20.97
N ASN A 33 10.96 21.08 22.11
CA ASN A 33 10.83 22.52 22.31
C ASN A 33 12.22 23.20 22.45
N PRO A 34 12.45 24.39 21.87
CA PRO A 34 11.58 25.09 20.91
C PRO A 34 11.68 24.48 19.50
N PHE A 35 10.52 24.30 18.88
CA PHE A 35 10.30 23.62 17.60
C PHE A 35 10.42 24.58 16.40
N PRO A 36 10.99 24.20 15.24
CA PRO A 36 11.08 25.10 14.08
C PRO A 36 9.70 25.41 13.47
N LEU A 37 9.50 26.66 13.04
CA LEU A 37 8.34 27.04 12.21
C LEU A 37 8.28 26.20 10.93
N GLY A 38 7.06 25.90 10.46
CA GLY A 38 6.81 25.03 9.30
C GLY A 38 7.19 23.55 9.46
N GLY A 39 7.75 23.14 10.61
CA GLY A 39 8.07 21.73 10.89
C GLY A 39 6.83 20.89 11.26
N LYS A 40 7.03 19.57 11.41
CA LYS A 40 6.00 18.61 11.84
C LYS A 40 6.30 17.95 13.19
N VAL A 41 5.26 17.78 14.01
CA VAL A 41 5.28 17.05 15.29
C VAL A 41 4.08 16.09 15.32
N TRP A 42 4.23 14.91 15.90
CA TRP A 42 3.12 14.01 16.14
C TRP A 42 2.72 14.05 17.60
N PHE A 43 1.41 14.15 17.82
CA PHE A 43 0.77 14.06 19.12
C PHE A 43 0.09 12.71 19.27
N LEU A 44 0.27 12.10 20.44
CA LEU A 44 -0.49 10.92 20.85
C LEU A 44 -1.33 11.28 22.07
N GLY A 45 -2.64 11.10 21.94
CA GLY A 45 -3.54 11.16 23.08
C GLY A 45 -3.70 9.77 23.68
N LYS A 46 -3.63 9.68 25.00
CA LYS A 46 -3.76 8.42 25.75
C LYS A 46 -4.92 8.49 26.73
N LEU A 47 -5.63 7.39 26.89
CA LEU A 47 -6.56 7.16 27.98
C LEU A 47 -5.96 6.04 28.86
N ASP A 48 -5.70 6.34 30.12
CA ASP A 48 -5.05 5.40 31.06
C ASP A 48 -3.73 4.81 30.53
N GLY A 49 -2.97 5.64 29.81
CA GLY A 49 -1.68 5.26 29.22
C GLY A 49 -1.75 4.56 27.86
N VAL A 50 -2.95 4.18 27.40
CA VAL A 50 -3.15 3.51 26.10
C VAL A 50 -3.50 4.53 25.03
N GLY A 51 -2.82 4.48 23.87
CA GLY A 51 -3.12 5.35 22.73
C GLY A 51 -4.57 5.20 22.25
N LYS A 52 -5.26 6.33 22.06
CA LYS A 52 -6.66 6.35 21.59
C LYS A 52 -6.86 7.47 20.56
N SER A 53 -7.88 7.29 19.72
CA SER A 53 -8.36 8.38 18.85
C SER A 53 -8.93 9.51 19.70
N MET A 54 -8.46 10.74 19.48
CA MET A 54 -8.88 11.93 20.22
C MET A 54 -9.39 13.02 19.27
N LYS A 55 -10.23 13.92 19.79
CA LYS A 55 -10.49 15.21 19.12
C LYS A 55 -9.40 16.19 19.52
N PHE A 56 -8.70 16.75 18.54
CA PHE A 56 -7.63 17.71 18.78
C PHE A 56 -8.04 19.15 18.46
N SER A 57 -7.54 20.10 19.24
CA SER A 57 -7.62 21.52 18.97
C SER A 57 -6.29 22.21 19.24
N VAL A 58 -6.03 23.33 18.56
CA VAL A 58 -4.84 24.17 18.75
C VAL A 58 -5.29 25.57 19.14
N ASN A 59 -4.84 26.06 20.29
CA ASN A 59 -5.34 27.29 20.92
C ASN A 59 -6.88 27.34 20.99
N GLY A 60 -7.51 26.19 21.27
CA GLY A 60 -8.96 26.05 21.34
C GLY A 60 -9.68 25.95 19.99
N ILE A 61 -8.97 26.03 18.86
CA ILE A 61 -9.53 25.90 17.51
C ILE A 61 -9.51 24.43 17.09
N PRO A 62 -10.67 23.76 16.87
CA PRO A 62 -10.70 22.37 16.41
C PRO A 62 -9.90 22.19 15.12
N GLY A 63 -8.94 21.27 15.12
CA GLY A 63 -8.03 21.04 13.98
C GLY A 63 -7.01 22.17 13.70
N GLY A 64 -7.06 23.30 14.42
CA GLY A 64 -6.16 24.44 14.24
C GLY A 64 -6.41 25.24 12.95
N ASN A 65 -5.47 26.12 12.59
CA ASN A 65 -5.52 26.92 11.36
C ASN A 65 -4.11 27.41 10.94
N ALA A 66 -4.01 28.19 9.87
CA ALA A 66 -2.71 28.66 9.35
C ALA A 66 -1.90 29.50 10.35
N SER A 67 -2.54 30.20 11.29
CA SER A 67 -1.89 31.12 12.24
C SER A 67 -1.34 30.41 13.48
N VAL A 68 -1.99 29.32 13.91
CA VAL A 68 -1.60 28.54 15.10
C VAL A 68 -1.10 27.14 14.74
N GLY A 69 -0.99 26.82 13.46
CA GLY A 69 -0.72 25.46 12.99
C GLY A 69 -1.97 24.60 12.93
N THR A 70 -1.91 23.53 12.14
CA THR A 70 -3.03 22.59 11.91
C THR A 70 -2.70 21.23 12.47
N ILE A 71 -3.67 20.58 13.13
CA ILE A 71 -3.53 19.23 13.68
C ILE A 71 -4.58 18.28 13.08
N ASN A 72 -4.12 17.13 12.62
CA ASN A 72 -4.97 16.07 12.08
C ASN A 72 -5.54 15.23 13.24
N SER A 73 -6.87 15.17 13.34
CA SER A 73 -7.56 14.45 14.42
C SER A 73 -7.45 12.93 14.35
N GLN A 74 -7.07 12.37 13.20
CA GLN A 74 -7.02 10.93 12.95
C GLN A 74 -5.67 10.32 13.30
N ASN A 75 -4.58 11.06 13.14
CA ASN A 75 -3.21 10.56 13.38
C ASN A 75 -2.35 11.48 14.25
N GLY A 76 -2.90 12.59 14.76
CA GLY A 76 -2.20 13.52 15.64
C GLY A 76 -1.06 14.31 14.98
N GLU A 77 -0.95 14.29 13.64
CA GLU A 77 0.06 15.09 12.92
C GLU A 77 -0.25 16.59 13.07
N TYR A 78 0.64 17.32 13.73
CA TYR A 78 0.62 18.77 13.83
C TYR A 78 1.66 19.40 12.90
N ILE A 79 1.22 20.38 12.11
CA ILE A 79 2.08 21.21 11.25
C ILE A 79 2.18 22.60 11.88
N ALA A 80 3.40 23.01 12.22
CA ALA A 80 3.67 24.31 12.79
C ALA A 80 3.34 25.44 11.79
N PRO A 81 2.85 26.60 12.27
CA PRO A 81 2.59 27.74 11.39
C PRO A 81 3.88 28.21 10.71
N MET A 82 3.73 28.86 9.55
CA MET A 82 4.86 29.45 8.82
C MET A 82 5.32 30.78 9.43
N THR A 83 4.46 31.43 10.22
CA THR A 83 4.74 32.67 10.94
C THR A 83 4.69 32.42 12.44
N MET A 84 5.47 33.18 13.20
CA MET A 84 5.51 33.04 14.66
C MET A 84 4.12 33.31 15.27
N PRO A 85 3.53 32.38 16.03
CA PRO A 85 2.26 32.62 16.71
C PRO A 85 2.44 33.55 17.92
N PRO A 86 1.36 34.17 18.43
CA PRO A 86 1.41 34.97 19.65
C PRO A 86 2.05 34.20 20.81
N ASN A 87 2.86 34.88 21.62
CA ASN A 87 3.63 34.29 22.75
C ASN A 87 4.65 33.22 22.35
N ASN A 88 5.05 33.15 21.08
CA ASN A 88 6.01 32.18 20.53
C ASN A 88 5.61 30.72 20.78
N GLY A 89 4.32 30.43 20.96
CA GLY A 89 3.87 29.10 21.30
C GLY A 89 2.39 28.86 21.05
N VAL A 90 2.00 27.59 21.12
CA VAL A 90 0.60 27.16 21.02
C VAL A 90 0.31 26.10 22.06
N THR A 91 -0.95 26.03 22.47
CA THR A 91 -1.49 24.97 23.31
C THR A 91 -2.25 23.98 22.45
N VAL A 92 -1.84 22.72 22.49
CA VAL A 92 -2.55 21.62 21.84
C VAL A 92 -3.35 20.87 22.89
N THR A 93 -4.64 20.69 22.64
CA THR A 93 -5.57 20.00 23.54
C THR A 93 -6.11 18.75 22.86
N ALA A 94 -6.01 17.60 23.54
CA ALA A 94 -6.67 16.36 23.18
C ALA A 94 -7.90 16.15 24.05
N THR A 95 -9.04 15.84 23.43
CA THR A 95 -10.32 15.58 24.10
C THR A 95 -10.82 14.18 23.76
N TYR A 96 -11.03 13.36 24.78
CA TYR A 96 -11.67 12.06 24.67
C TYR A 96 -13.20 12.22 24.81
N PRO A 97 -14.01 11.62 23.91
CA PRO A 97 -15.47 11.78 23.91
C PRO A 97 -16.14 10.86 24.95
N SER A 98 -15.77 10.98 26.23
CA SER A 98 -16.48 10.37 27.37
C SER A 98 -17.64 11.24 27.86
N VAL A 99 -18.44 10.74 28.80
CA VAL A 99 -19.51 11.51 29.46
C VAL A 99 -19.20 11.57 30.97
N PRO A 100 -18.72 12.71 31.50
CA PRO A 100 -18.39 13.96 30.81
C PRO A 100 -17.11 13.85 29.95
N PRO A 101 -16.90 14.72 28.95
CA PRO A 101 -15.68 14.72 28.14
C PRO A 101 -14.45 15.02 28.99
N GLN A 102 -13.38 14.27 28.77
CA GLN A 102 -12.10 14.46 29.45
C GLN A 102 -11.06 15.00 28.49
N SER A 103 -10.18 15.88 28.95
CA SER A 103 -9.17 16.52 28.10
C SER A 103 -7.84 16.72 28.81
N ALA A 104 -6.77 16.73 28.03
CA ALA A 104 -5.43 17.13 28.47
C ALA A 104 -4.80 18.08 27.45
N SER A 105 -3.90 18.95 27.92
CA SER A 105 -3.23 19.93 27.07
C SER A 105 -1.73 19.97 27.30
N THR A 106 -0.97 20.32 26.26
CA THR A 106 0.47 20.58 26.34
C THR A 106 0.85 21.78 25.46
N GLN A 107 2.03 22.34 25.69
CA GLN A 107 2.52 23.50 24.93
C GLN A 107 3.68 23.15 24.00
N LEU A 108 3.60 23.68 22.78
CA LEU A 108 4.73 23.79 21.86
C LEU A 108 5.22 25.23 21.84
N THR A 109 6.54 25.42 21.93
CA THR A 109 7.19 26.72 21.70
C THR A 109 7.96 26.69 20.41
N PHE A 110 8.10 27.83 19.72
CA PHE A 110 8.70 27.89 18.39
C PHE A 110 9.98 28.73 18.34
N ARG A 111 10.85 28.40 17.38
CA ARG A 111 12.03 29.19 17.01
C ARG A 111 12.01 29.55 15.52
N ALA A 112 12.54 30.72 15.19
CA ALA A 112 12.74 31.12 13.80
C ALA A 112 13.80 30.22 13.14
N THR A 113 13.58 29.86 11.87
CA THR A 113 14.58 29.15 11.06
C THR A 113 15.59 30.15 10.52
N THR A 114 16.87 30.00 10.87
CA THR A 114 17.95 30.84 10.34
C THR A 114 18.12 30.56 8.84
N PRO A 115 18.00 31.55 7.94
CA PRO A 115 18.19 31.32 6.52
C PRO A 115 19.64 30.92 6.23
N THR A 116 19.83 29.81 5.53
CA THR A 116 21.14 29.42 5.00
C THR A 116 21.48 30.35 3.82
N PRO A 117 22.65 31.01 3.78
CA PRO A 117 23.00 31.91 2.69
C PRO A 117 23.08 31.14 1.37
N THR A 118 22.34 31.62 0.37
CA THR A 118 22.36 31.09 -0.99
C THR A 118 23.71 31.42 -1.66
N PRO A 119 24.43 30.45 -2.26
CA PRO A 119 25.66 30.76 -2.98
C PRO A 119 25.38 31.61 -4.22
N THR A 120 26.12 32.71 -4.35
CA THR A 120 26.05 33.65 -5.48
C THR A 120 26.57 32.98 -6.76
N PRO A 121 25.83 33.02 -7.89
CA PRO A 121 26.29 32.44 -9.15
C PRO A 121 27.50 33.20 -9.70
N THR A 122 28.55 32.46 -10.06
CA THR A 122 29.75 32.98 -10.74
C THR A 122 29.45 33.22 -12.23
N PRO A 123 29.80 34.38 -12.83
CA PRO A 123 29.54 34.64 -14.24
C PRO A 123 30.39 33.72 -15.14
N THR A 124 29.73 33.07 -16.09
CA THR A 124 30.38 32.23 -17.11
C THR A 124 30.77 33.11 -18.31
N PRO A 125 32.00 33.01 -18.86
CA PRO A 125 32.42 33.83 -20.00
C PRO A 125 31.70 33.45 -21.30
N THR A 126 31.31 34.46 -22.06
CA THR A 126 30.65 34.39 -23.36
C THR A 126 31.62 33.89 -24.44
N PRO A 127 31.30 32.81 -25.20
CA PRO A 127 32.13 32.39 -26.33
C PRO A 127 31.86 33.20 -27.60
N THR A 128 32.95 33.51 -28.31
CA THR A 128 33.02 34.17 -29.62
C THR A 128 32.44 33.30 -30.75
N PRO A 129 31.74 33.86 -31.75
CA PRO A 129 31.15 33.08 -32.85
C PRO A 129 32.22 32.44 -33.74
N THR A 130 32.11 31.13 -33.94
CA THR A 130 32.89 30.33 -34.91
C THR A 130 32.01 30.05 -36.13
N PRO A 131 32.52 30.10 -37.38
CA PRO A 131 31.71 29.90 -38.58
C PRO A 131 31.04 28.52 -38.61
N THR A 132 29.77 28.52 -38.99
CA THR A 132 28.89 27.36 -39.10
C THR A 132 29.38 26.40 -40.20
N PRO A 133 29.76 25.15 -39.88
CA PRO A 133 29.96 24.13 -40.90
C PRO A 133 28.61 23.62 -41.43
N THR A 134 28.58 23.36 -42.74
CA THR A 134 27.50 22.74 -43.50
C THR A 134 26.98 21.46 -42.80
N PRO A 135 25.66 21.22 -42.74
CA PRO A 135 25.11 20.06 -42.04
C PRO A 135 25.55 18.75 -42.69
N THR A 136 26.39 18.00 -41.98
CA THR A 136 26.61 16.57 -42.20
C THR A 136 25.31 15.83 -41.85
N PRO A 137 24.83 14.87 -42.67
CA PRO A 137 23.63 14.09 -42.35
C PRO A 137 23.77 13.48 -40.96
N THR A 138 22.81 13.79 -40.09
CA THR A 138 22.70 13.21 -38.76
C THR A 138 22.62 11.69 -38.91
N PRO A 139 23.54 10.90 -38.31
CA PRO A 139 23.38 9.46 -38.28
C PRO A 139 22.04 9.16 -37.61
N THR A 140 21.21 8.36 -38.28
CA THR A 140 19.99 7.79 -37.71
C THR A 140 20.33 7.26 -36.32
N PRO A 141 19.61 7.68 -35.25
CA PRO A 141 19.90 7.19 -33.91
C PRO A 141 19.84 5.66 -33.95
N THR A 142 20.95 5.03 -33.60
CA THR A 142 20.96 3.61 -33.23
C THR A 142 19.84 3.44 -32.21
N PRO A 143 18.89 2.50 -32.40
CA PRO A 143 17.81 2.30 -31.43
C PRO A 143 18.45 2.14 -30.05
N THR A 144 18.12 3.06 -29.14
CA THR A 144 18.39 2.87 -27.73
C THR A 144 17.78 1.51 -27.37
N PRO A 145 18.53 0.56 -26.77
CA PRO A 145 17.97 -0.73 -26.41
C PRO A 145 16.67 -0.47 -25.67
N THR A 146 15.57 -1.06 -26.14
CA THR A 146 14.29 -1.01 -25.45
C THR A 146 14.57 -1.42 -24.02
N PRO A 147 14.45 -0.51 -23.03
CA PRO A 147 14.85 -0.87 -21.69
C PRO A 147 13.91 -1.99 -21.24
N GLY A 148 14.50 -3.09 -20.79
CA GLY A 148 13.78 -4.32 -20.50
C GLY A 148 12.64 -4.11 -19.50
N SER A 149 11.72 -5.06 -19.45
CA SER A 149 10.70 -5.09 -18.39
C SER A 149 11.35 -4.98 -17.01
N PRO A 150 10.65 -4.42 -16.01
CA PRO A 150 11.12 -4.42 -14.62
C PRO A 150 11.53 -5.84 -14.21
N ALA A 151 12.64 -5.99 -13.50
CA ALA A 151 13.17 -7.30 -13.16
C ALA A 151 13.61 -7.38 -11.70
N ILE A 152 13.27 -8.50 -11.05
CA ILE A 152 13.74 -8.83 -9.70
C ILE A 152 14.59 -10.08 -9.80
N ALA A 153 15.80 -10.03 -9.24
CA ALA A 153 16.75 -11.14 -9.25
C ALA A 153 17.08 -11.70 -10.64
N GLY A 154 16.90 -10.93 -11.72
CA GLY A 154 17.10 -11.37 -13.11
C GLY A 154 15.87 -11.98 -13.77
N CYS A 155 14.71 -11.96 -13.10
CA CYS A 155 13.42 -12.35 -13.65
C CYS A 155 12.62 -11.10 -14.00
N GLU A 156 12.30 -10.93 -15.28
CA GLU A 156 11.34 -9.91 -15.73
C GLU A 156 9.99 -10.13 -15.05
N MET A 157 9.29 -9.07 -14.69
CA MET A 157 7.93 -9.10 -14.15
C MET A 157 6.93 -9.12 -15.30
N PHE A 158 6.82 -10.29 -15.95
CA PHE A 158 6.10 -10.53 -17.21
C PHE A 158 6.80 -9.98 -18.47
N PRO A 159 6.50 -10.57 -19.65
CA PRO A 159 6.95 -10.04 -20.92
C PRO A 159 6.59 -8.56 -21.12
N ALA A 160 7.36 -7.83 -21.92
CA ALA A 160 7.07 -6.42 -22.24
C ALA A 160 5.71 -6.22 -22.95
N THR A 161 5.17 -7.27 -23.58
CA THR A 161 3.84 -7.29 -24.19
C THR A 161 2.71 -7.42 -23.18
N ALA A 162 3.01 -7.71 -21.91
CA ALA A 162 2.00 -7.82 -20.88
C ALA A 162 1.35 -6.45 -20.64
N ILE A 163 0.06 -6.46 -20.33
CA ILE A 163 -0.72 -5.25 -20.06
C ILE A 163 -0.12 -4.40 -18.94
N PHE A 164 0.48 -5.04 -17.93
CA PHE A 164 1.12 -4.34 -16.81
C PHE A 164 2.35 -3.54 -17.25
N ASN A 165 3.00 -3.93 -18.35
CA ASN A 165 4.17 -3.27 -18.92
C ASN A 165 3.80 -2.43 -20.17
N THR A 166 2.51 -2.28 -20.48
CA THR A 166 2.01 -1.57 -21.65
C THR A 166 1.75 -0.10 -21.33
N ARG A 167 2.27 0.80 -22.16
CA ARG A 167 1.97 2.22 -22.06
C ARG A 167 0.54 2.53 -22.50
N ILE A 168 -0.15 3.32 -21.70
CA ILE A 168 -1.54 3.75 -21.84
C ILE A 168 -1.69 5.29 -21.89
N ASP A 169 -0.59 6.01 -22.07
CA ASP A 169 -0.56 7.48 -22.15
C ASP A 169 -0.83 8.04 -23.56
N ASP A 170 -1.06 7.16 -24.55
CA ASP A 170 -1.68 7.54 -25.82
C ASP A 170 -3.19 7.73 -25.63
N LEU A 171 -3.63 8.98 -25.55
CA LEU A 171 -5.04 9.34 -25.28
C LEU A 171 -5.99 9.00 -26.43
N VAL A 172 -5.47 8.78 -27.64
CA VAL A 172 -6.28 8.38 -28.80
C VAL A 172 -6.54 6.88 -28.74
N ARG A 173 -5.48 6.09 -28.50
CA ARG A 173 -5.61 4.63 -28.34
C ARG A 173 -6.32 4.25 -27.04
N PHE A 174 -6.11 5.02 -25.98
CA PHE A 174 -6.67 4.77 -24.65
C PHE A 174 -7.46 6.01 -24.21
N PRO A 175 -8.69 6.23 -24.70
CA PRO A 175 -9.49 7.36 -24.26
C PRO A 175 -9.91 7.21 -22.80
N ALA A 176 -10.37 8.31 -22.19
CA ALA A 176 -11.00 8.26 -20.89
C ALA A 176 -12.26 7.39 -20.94
N HIS A 177 -12.46 6.54 -19.93
CA HIS A 177 -13.64 5.69 -19.80
C HIS A 177 -14.88 6.55 -19.57
N ALA A 178 -16.01 6.18 -20.19
CA ALA A 178 -17.25 6.95 -20.12
C ALA A 178 -17.78 7.15 -18.69
N ARG A 179 -17.44 6.24 -17.77
CA ARG A 179 -17.83 6.32 -16.34
C ARG A 179 -16.80 7.00 -15.44
N SER A 180 -15.70 7.51 -16.01
CA SER A 180 -14.58 8.08 -15.25
C SER A 180 -15.03 9.10 -14.20
N SER A 181 -15.79 10.12 -14.59
CA SER A 181 -16.25 11.17 -13.65
C SER A 181 -17.15 10.63 -12.53
N ALA A 182 -18.01 9.65 -12.84
CA ALA A 182 -18.91 9.04 -11.85
C ALA A 182 -18.13 8.20 -10.83
N TRP A 183 -17.18 7.40 -11.31
CA TRP A 183 -16.31 6.57 -10.48
C TRP A 183 -15.32 7.39 -9.63
N ILE A 184 -14.74 8.46 -10.17
CA ILE A 184 -13.90 9.39 -9.38
C ILE A 184 -14.76 10.09 -8.30
N SER A 185 -15.99 10.46 -8.63
CA SER A 185 -16.91 11.09 -7.67
C SER A 185 -17.36 10.15 -6.56
N SER A 186 -17.55 8.85 -6.84
CA SER A 186 -17.95 7.87 -5.81
C SER A 186 -16.83 7.62 -4.79
N VAL A 187 -15.57 7.66 -5.21
CA VAL A 187 -14.40 7.61 -4.31
C VAL A 187 -14.25 8.92 -3.51
N GLY A 188 -14.54 10.04 -4.18
CA GLY A 188 -14.44 11.41 -3.66
C GLY A 188 -13.35 12.20 -4.38
N ASN A 189 -13.74 13.27 -5.09
CA ASN A 189 -12.83 14.06 -5.93
C ASN A 189 -11.57 14.59 -5.20
N THR A 190 -11.73 15.05 -3.95
CA THR A 190 -10.65 15.61 -3.14
C THR A 190 -9.89 14.55 -2.32
N ARG A 191 -10.28 13.27 -2.42
CA ARG A 191 -9.59 12.19 -1.73
C ARG A 191 -8.16 12.13 -2.23
N ALA A 192 -7.20 12.36 -1.33
CA ALA A 192 -5.80 12.14 -1.60
C ALA A 192 -5.49 10.66 -1.74
N LEU A 193 -4.46 10.33 -2.51
CA LEU A 193 -3.80 9.03 -2.41
C LEU A 193 -3.30 8.82 -0.97
N HIS A 194 -3.29 7.57 -0.53
CA HIS A 194 -2.66 7.13 0.70
C HIS A 194 -1.55 6.14 0.34
N MET A 195 -0.32 6.39 0.74
CA MET A 195 0.77 5.45 0.49
C MET A 195 0.78 4.41 1.59
N ASP A 196 0.53 3.16 1.21
CA ASP A 196 0.41 2.04 2.12
C ASP A 196 1.70 1.21 2.10
N PHE A 197 2.79 1.86 2.51
CA PHE A 197 4.11 1.26 2.69
C PHE A 197 5.02 2.12 3.57
N GLY A 198 5.85 1.45 4.36
CA GLY A 198 6.70 2.06 5.38
C GLY A 198 8.17 2.17 5.02
N ARG A 199 8.90 2.86 5.90
CA ARG A 199 10.36 3.00 5.85
C ARG A 199 11.09 2.06 6.80
N ASN A 200 10.36 1.39 7.69
CA ASN A 200 10.95 0.44 8.60
C ASN A 200 11.07 -0.93 7.93
N GLU A 201 12.24 -1.55 8.05
CA GLU A 201 12.49 -2.91 7.57
C GLU A 201 12.63 -3.91 8.75
N ASN A 202 12.55 -3.44 9.99
CA ASN A 202 12.58 -4.29 11.17
C ASN A 202 11.23 -4.98 11.38
N GLN A 203 11.16 -6.26 11.05
CA GLN A 203 9.95 -7.08 11.15
C GLN A 203 9.43 -7.29 12.57
N ASN A 204 10.23 -7.00 13.60
CA ASN A 204 9.79 -7.07 15.00
C ASN A 204 9.03 -5.80 15.43
N ASP A 205 9.10 -4.73 14.64
CA ASP A 205 8.42 -3.46 14.88
C ASP A 205 7.23 -3.34 13.90
N TYR A 206 6.26 -4.22 14.09
CA TYR A 206 5.13 -4.40 13.17
C TYR A 206 4.20 -3.19 13.10
N GLU A 207 4.22 -2.28 14.09
CA GLU A 207 3.46 -1.03 14.04
C GLU A 207 3.95 -0.09 12.93
N THR A 208 5.24 -0.14 12.61
CA THR A 208 5.87 0.76 11.62
C THR A 208 6.48 0.02 10.42
N TYR A 209 6.54 -1.30 10.48
CA TYR A 209 6.77 -2.20 9.36
C TYR A 209 5.43 -2.49 8.66
N TYR A 210 5.12 -1.72 7.61
CA TYR A 210 3.87 -1.85 6.86
C TYR A 210 4.09 -1.73 5.35
N GLY A 211 3.12 -2.19 4.58
CA GLY A 211 3.25 -2.50 3.16
C GLY A 211 3.52 -3.98 2.92
N ILE A 212 3.61 -4.38 1.66
CA ILE A 212 3.70 -5.79 1.27
C ILE A 212 5.14 -6.10 0.87
N PRO A 213 5.91 -6.83 1.71
CA PRO A 213 7.27 -7.21 1.35
C PRO A 213 7.29 -8.36 0.34
N TYR A 214 8.43 -8.54 -0.31
CA TYR A 214 8.70 -9.72 -1.12
C TYR A 214 10.01 -10.39 -0.74
N ASN A 215 10.11 -11.64 -1.15
CA ASN A 215 11.24 -12.52 -0.91
C ASN A 215 11.81 -13.00 -2.24
N VAL A 216 13.10 -13.32 -2.24
CA VAL A 216 13.76 -14.01 -3.35
C VAL A 216 14.33 -15.31 -2.82
N VAL A 217 13.95 -16.41 -3.46
CA VAL A 217 14.51 -17.74 -3.20
C VAL A 217 15.27 -18.22 -4.42
N ASP A 218 16.34 -18.97 -4.19
CA ASP A 218 17.24 -19.48 -5.23
C ASP A 218 17.06 -20.98 -5.49
N GLY A 219 16.06 -21.60 -4.86
CA GLY A 219 15.79 -23.04 -4.96
C GLY A 219 16.76 -23.90 -4.14
N THR A 220 17.66 -23.31 -3.37
CA THR A 220 18.55 -24.03 -2.46
C THR A 220 17.97 -24.09 -1.04
N PRO A 221 18.36 -25.09 -0.22
CA PRO A 221 17.97 -25.17 1.18
C PRO A 221 18.36 -23.95 2.03
N ALA A 222 19.29 -23.11 1.56
CA ALA A 222 19.67 -21.88 2.27
C ALA A 222 18.54 -20.84 2.27
N THR A 223 17.73 -20.80 1.21
CA THR A 223 16.65 -19.81 1.07
C THR A 223 15.26 -20.40 1.29
N THR A 224 15.01 -21.65 0.88
CA THR A 224 13.74 -22.32 1.13
C THR A 224 13.92 -23.83 1.18
N THR A 225 13.13 -24.48 2.03
CA THR A 225 13.02 -25.94 2.11
C THR A 225 11.75 -26.47 1.44
N TRP A 226 11.01 -25.62 0.72
CA TRP A 226 9.70 -25.91 0.13
C TRP A 226 8.78 -26.60 1.16
N PRO A 227 8.44 -25.93 2.27
CA PRO A 227 7.65 -26.56 3.31
C PRO A 227 6.24 -26.94 2.83
N LYS A 228 5.57 -27.78 3.63
CA LYS A 228 4.15 -28.07 3.45
C LYS A 228 3.33 -26.80 3.63
N VAL A 229 2.29 -26.65 2.81
CA VAL A 229 1.24 -25.66 2.99
C VAL A 229 -0.08 -26.36 3.31
N SER A 230 -0.73 -25.92 4.38
CA SER A 230 -2.08 -26.29 4.76
C SER A 230 -3.05 -25.19 4.36
N PHE A 231 -4.28 -25.57 4.05
CA PHE A 231 -5.41 -24.66 3.83
C PHE A 231 -6.45 -24.79 4.94
N GLU A 232 -6.12 -25.53 6.00
CA GLU A 232 -6.93 -25.66 7.21
C GLU A 232 -6.75 -24.39 8.06
N ILE A 233 -7.37 -23.31 7.61
CA ILE A 233 -7.41 -22.02 8.27
C ILE A 233 -8.75 -21.36 7.98
N MET A 234 -9.25 -20.61 8.95
CA MET A 234 -10.49 -19.85 8.84
C MET A 234 -10.14 -18.37 8.91
N ASP A 235 -10.52 -17.64 7.86
CA ASP A 235 -10.57 -16.18 7.88
C ASP A 235 -12.00 -15.78 8.25
N GLU A 236 -12.16 -14.98 9.30
CA GLU A 236 -13.48 -14.52 9.75
C GLU A 236 -14.25 -13.77 8.65
N GLY A 237 -13.54 -13.12 7.72
CA GLY A 237 -14.15 -12.40 6.60
C GLY A 237 -14.44 -13.26 5.37
N ASN A 238 -13.62 -14.27 5.10
CA ASN A 238 -13.62 -15.00 3.82
C ASN A 238 -13.94 -16.49 3.92
N GLY A 239 -14.03 -17.06 5.12
CA GLY A 239 -14.36 -18.45 5.33
C GLY A 239 -13.14 -19.38 5.40
N GLU A 240 -13.37 -20.66 5.07
CA GLU A 240 -12.33 -21.68 5.02
C GLU A 240 -11.39 -21.45 3.82
N GLY A 241 -10.13 -21.85 3.96
CA GLY A 241 -9.17 -21.80 2.86
C GLY A 241 -9.63 -22.55 1.61
N VAL A 242 -9.17 -22.08 0.44
CA VAL A 242 -9.67 -22.47 -0.89
C VAL A 242 -8.61 -23.22 -1.71
N PRO A 243 -8.28 -24.48 -1.35
CA PRO A 243 -7.25 -25.25 -2.03
C PRO A 243 -7.59 -25.60 -3.49
N ASP A 244 -8.85 -25.57 -3.88
CA ASP A 244 -9.31 -25.83 -5.26
C ASP A 244 -9.10 -24.64 -6.20
N GLU A 245 -9.07 -23.42 -5.67
CA GLU A 245 -8.69 -22.20 -6.39
C GLU A 245 -7.21 -21.82 -6.19
N SER A 246 -6.46 -22.63 -5.45
CA SER A 246 -5.07 -22.34 -5.08
C SER A 246 -4.03 -23.10 -5.91
N ASP A 247 -2.84 -22.53 -5.97
CA ASP A 247 -1.66 -23.09 -6.64
C ASP A 247 -0.60 -23.58 -5.64
N CYS A 248 -0.05 -24.77 -5.87
CA CYS A 248 1.05 -25.30 -5.07
C CYS A 248 2.01 -26.09 -5.94
N ALA A 249 3.18 -26.40 -5.40
CA ALA A 249 4.15 -27.28 -6.01
C ALA A 249 3.92 -28.74 -5.59
N ALA A 250 4.19 -29.65 -6.51
CA ALA A 250 4.38 -31.07 -6.23
C ALA A 250 5.67 -31.30 -5.41
N PRO A 251 5.79 -32.42 -4.67
CA PRO A 251 6.99 -32.72 -3.88
C PRO A 251 8.13 -33.32 -4.71
N ASP A 252 8.07 -33.16 -6.04
CA ASP A 252 9.14 -33.58 -6.95
C ASP A 252 10.31 -32.60 -6.92
N ALA A 253 11.45 -33.01 -7.49
CA ALA A 253 12.66 -32.19 -7.51
C ALA A 253 12.52 -30.89 -8.33
N ALA A 254 11.55 -30.83 -9.24
CA ALA A 254 11.28 -29.63 -10.06
C ALA A 254 10.31 -28.66 -9.37
N HIS A 255 9.70 -29.08 -8.27
CA HIS A 255 8.59 -28.40 -7.63
C HIS A 255 7.51 -28.02 -8.64
N THR A 256 7.04 -29.02 -9.41
CA THR A 256 6.10 -28.81 -10.53
C THR A 256 4.87 -28.04 -10.06
N LEU A 257 4.59 -26.91 -10.71
CA LEU A 257 3.41 -26.09 -10.43
C LEU A 257 2.13 -26.89 -10.74
N THR A 258 1.25 -27.00 -9.75
CA THR A 258 -0.05 -27.66 -9.83
C THR A 258 -1.15 -26.63 -9.60
N ARG A 259 -1.98 -26.39 -10.62
CA ARG A 259 -3.23 -25.62 -10.52
C ARG A 259 -4.29 -26.46 -9.81
N ALA A 260 -4.98 -25.90 -8.82
CA ALA A 260 -5.88 -26.59 -7.87
C ALA A 260 -5.11 -27.59 -7.00
N CYS A 261 -4.71 -27.16 -5.81
CA CYS A 261 -3.99 -27.96 -4.82
C CYS A 261 -4.74 -29.20 -4.34
N THR A 262 -6.06 -29.26 -4.54
CA THR A 262 -6.87 -30.47 -4.33
C THR A 262 -6.44 -31.65 -5.19
N LYS A 263 -5.72 -31.42 -6.30
CA LYS A 263 -5.12 -32.50 -7.13
C LYS A 263 -3.94 -33.19 -6.46
N LEU A 264 -3.35 -32.58 -5.45
CA LEU A 264 -2.33 -33.19 -4.61
C LEU A 264 -2.94 -33.60 -3.27
N SER A 265 -2.49 -34.74 -2.73
CA SER A 265 -2.80 -35.10 -1.36
C SER A 265 -2.25 -34.03 -0.40
N VAL A 266 -2.91 -33.85 0.74
CA VAL A 266 -2.52 -32.83 1.75
C VAL A 266 -1.02 -32.94 2.11
N ALA A 267 -0.49 -34.16 2.26
CA ALA A 267 0.91 -34.39 2.58
C ALA A 267 1.90 -33.96 1.48
N ASN A 268 1.44 -33.77 0.25
CA ASN A 268 2.26 -33.51 -0.94
C ASN A 268 2.20 -32.07 -1.43
N ARG A 269 1.33 -31.22 -0.86
CA ARG A 269 1.27 -29.79 -1.21
C ARG A 269 2.52 -29.07 -0.70
N ARG A 270 3.21 -28.36 -1.57
CA ARG A 270 4.42 -27.59 -1.24
C ARG A 270 4.24 -26.15 -1.69
N PHE A 271 4.89 -25.23 -1.00
CA PHE A 271 4.96 -23.82 -1.38
C PHE A 271 6.34 -23.27 -1.01
N PRO A 272 6.95 -22.37 -1.80
CA PRO A 272 8.31 -21.89 -1.56
C PRO A 272 8.34 -20.80 -0.48
N PHE A 273 7.74 -21.03 0.69
CA PHE A 273 7.91 -20.12 1.82
C PHE A 273 9.40 -20.01 2.16
N PRO A 274 9.96 -18.80 2.33
CA PRO A 274 11.35 -18.63 2.73
C PRO A 274 11.61 -19.23 4.12
N ASN A 275 12.86 -19.55 4.40
CA ASN A 275 13.29 -20.00 5.72
C ASN A 275 13.08 -18.90 6.79
N ASP A 276 12.87 -19.33 8.04
CA ASP A 276 12.49 -18.45 9.16
C ASP A 276 13.49 -17.30 9.43
N ASN A 277 14.76 -17.49 9.06
CA ASN A 277 15.81 -16.49 9.25
C ASN A 277 15.84 -15.41 8.16
N ILE A 278 15.11 -15.58 7.05
CA ILE A 278 15.11 -14.63 5.92
C ILE A 278 13.73 -14.18 5.49
N ILE A 279 12.67 -14.86 5.94
CA ILE A 279 11.31 -14.55 5.54
C ILE A 279 10.95 -13.11 5.84
N LYS A 280 10.30 -12.48 4.87
CA LYS A 280 9.57 -11.24 4.99
C LYS A 280 8.10 -11.49 4.72
N ALA A 281 7.24 -11.06 5.62
CA ALA A 281 5.80 -11.17 5.49
C ALA A 281 5.16 -9.86 5.92
N GLU A 282 4.00 -9.52 5.39
CA GLU A 282 3.23 -8.40 5.90
C GLU A 282 2.95 -8.57 7.41
N TYR A 283 2.91 -7.47 8.17
CA TYR A 283 2.95 -7.48 9.65
C TYR A 283 4.17 -8.17 10.27
N GLY A 284 5.22 -8.43 9.49
CA GLY A 284 6.51 -8.89 9.95
C GLY A 284 6.45 -10.23 10.70
N ALA A 285 7.01 -10.23 11.90
CA ALA A 285 7.11 -11.41 12.75
C ALA A 285 5.79 -11.79 13.45
N CYS A 286 4.74 -10.98 13.31
CA CYS A 286 3.45 -11.33 13.87
C CYS A 286 2.88 -12.58 13.21
N ASN A 287 2.45 -13.52 14.05
CA ASN A 287 2.02 -14.83 13.60
C ASN A 287 0.71 -15.29 14.27
N ASP A 288 -0.05 -14.33 14.79
CA ASP A 288 -1.40 -14.50 15.32
C ASP A 288 -2.40 -13.86 14.34
N SER A 289 -3.28 -14.68 13.78
CA SER A 289 -4.26 -14.22 12.79
C SER A 289 -5.34 -13.32 13.40
N SER A 290 -5.59 -13.42 14.71
CA SER A 290 -6.56 -12.56 15.41
C SER A 290 -6.00 -11.18 15.71
N GLU A 291 -4.67 -11.04 15.81
CA GLU A 291 -4.01 -9.76 16.04
C GLU A 291 -3.67 -9.06 14.72
N CYS A 292 -3.18 -9.82 13.74
CA CYS A 292 -2.54 -9.23 12.56
C CYS A 292 -3.36 -9.29 11.28
N GLY A 293 -4.46 -10.04 11.26
CA GLY A 293 -5.45 -9.98 10.20
C GLY A 293 -4.92 -10.34 8.80
N ASP A 294 -4.86 -9.39 7.88
CA ASP A 294 -4.36 -9.64 6.54
C ASP A 294 -2.85 -9.89 6.56
N ARG A 295 -2.36 -10.93 5.88
CA ARG A 295 -0.94 -11.27 5.88
C ARG A 295 -0.49 -12.00 4.62
N HIS A 296 0.33 -11.30 3.84
CA HIS A 296 0.90 -11.80 2.60
C HIS A 296 2.34 -12.31 2.72
N VAL A 297 2.66 -13.35 1.95
CA VAL A 297 4.05 -13.76 1.68
C VAL A 297 4.25 -13.88 0.16
N LEU A 298 5.00 -12.93 -0.41
CA LEU A 298 5.34 -12.94 -1.84
C LEU A 298 6.76 -13.48 -2.03
N THR A 299 6.93 -14.39 -2.99
CA THR A 299 8.22 -15.06 -3.25
C THR A 299 8.50 -15.16 -4.74
N VAL A 300 9.66 -14.64 -5.15
CA VAL A 300 10.23 -14.83 -6.49
C VAL A 300 11.23 -15.97 -6.44
N GLU A 301 11.00 -17.00 -7.25
CA GLU A 301 11.96 -18.06 -7.49
C GLU A 301 12.92 -17.67 -8.62
N LYS A 302 14.12 -17.24 -8.23
CA LYS A 302 15.13 -16.63 -9.11
C LYS A 302 15.50 -17.48 -10.34
N GLY A 303 15.64 -18.80 -10.17
CA GLY A 303 16.07 -19.68 -11.26
C GLY A 303 14.95 -19.99 -12.26
N ALA A 304 13.75 -20.29 -11.76
CA ALA A 304 12.60 -20.64 -12.60
C ALA A 304 11.83 -19.42 -13.11
N CYS A 305 12.07 -18.23 -12.54
CA CYS A 305 11.25 -17.03 -12.74
C CYS A 305 9.77 -17.31 -12.55
N ARG A 306 9.46 -17.91 -11.40
CA ARG A 306 8.10 -18.12 -10.92
C ARG A 306 7.83 -17.18 -9.75
N LEU A 307 6.71 -16.48 -9.81
CA LEU A 307 6.17 -15.71 -8.70
C LEU A 307 5.16 -16.59 -7.96
N TRP A 308 5.27 -16.61 -6.64
CA TRP A 308 4.38 -17.29 -5.72
C TRP A 308 3.88 -16.28 -4.69
N GLU A 309 2.58 -16.19 -4.50
CA GLU A 309 1.95 -15.27 -3.56
C GLU A 309 0.94 -16.03 -2.71
N SER A 310 0.76 -15.60 -1.47
CA SER A 310 -0.20 -16.19 -0.55
C SER A 310 -0.93 -15.10 0.23
N TYR A 311 -2.15 -15.40 0.65
CA TYR A 311 -2.99 -14.53 1.47
C TYR A 311 -3.41 -15.22 2.76
N PHE A 312 -3.66 -14.41 3.79
CA PHE A 312 -3.98 -14.83 5.15
C PHE A 312 -3.06 -15.96 5.63
N THR A 313 -1.76 -15.67 5.59
CA THR A 313 -0.71 -16.69 5.72
C THR A 313 -0.02 -16.65 7.07
N TYR A 314 0.00 -17.78 7.76
CA TYR A 314 0.51 -17.91 9.14
C TYR A 314 1.26 -19.22 9.34
N LYS A 315 2.28 -19.22 10.19
CA LYS A 315 3.07 -20.42 10.53
C LYS A 315 2.69 -20.96 11.91
N VAL A 316 1.60 -21.70 12.03
CA VAL A 316 1.13 -22.22 13.32
C VAL A 316 1.85 -23.52 13.66
N GLN A 317 2.51 -23.58 14.82
CA GLN A 317 3.24 -24.77 15.31
C GLN A 317 4.21 -25.39 14.27
N GLY A 318 4.86 -24.54 13.48
CA GLY A 318 5.82 -24.96 12.46
C GLY A 318 5.21 -25.35 11.11
N THR A 319 3.88 -25.40 10.98
CA THR A 319 3.17 -25.65 9.73
C THR A 319 2.72 -24.33 9.12
N TRP A 320 2.91 -24.16 7.81
CA TRP A 320 2.37 -23.01 7.09
C TRP A 320 0.90 -23.24 6.76
N HIS A 321 0.07 -22.26 7.07
CA HIS A 321 -1.33 -22.16 6.71
C HIS A 321 -1.53 -20.94 5.82
N ALA A 322 -2.38 -21.06 4.80
CA ALA A 322 -2.78 -19.94 3.94
C ALA A 322 -4.24 -20.12 3.54
N TYR A 323 -5.00 -19.02 3.46
CA TYR A 323 -6.34 -19.06 2.90
C TYR A 323 -6.30 -19.41 1.41
N SER A 324 -5.42 -18.71 0.67
CA SER A 324 -5.19 -18.96 -0.75
C SER A 324 -3.72 -18.84 -1.11
N THR A 325 -3.34 -19.51 -2.19
CA THR A 325 -2.01 -19.38 -2.80
C THR A 325 -2.13 -19.26 -4.32
N ALA A 326 -1.23 -18.50 -4.93
CA ALA A 326 -1.26 -18.19 -6.35
C ALA A 326 0.14 -18.22 -6.96
N ALA A 327 0.23 -18.66 -8.22
CA ALA A 327 1.50 -18.72 -8.93
C ALA A 327 1.43 -18.23 -10.37
N TRP A 328 2.49 -17.56 -10.81
CA TRP A 328 2.66 -17.09 -12.18
C TRP A 328 4.04 -17.46 -12.72
N ASN A 329 4.09 -17.89 -13.98
CA ASN A 329 5.33 -17.95 -14.73
C ASN A 329 5.61 -16.55 -15.27
N LEU A 330 6.64 -15.88 -14.74
CA LEU A 330 6.96 -14.50 -15.10
C LEU A 330 7.54 -14.36 -16.51
N ARG A 331 7.85 -15.46 -17.20
CA ARG A 331 8.27 -15.46 -18.61
C ARG A 331 7.09 -15.60 -19.58
N SER A 332 5.86 -15.66 -19.08
CA SER A 332 4.67 -15.95 -19.87
C SER A 332 3.58 -14.94 -19.60
N ASN A 333 2.78 -14.62 -20.63
CA ASN A 333 1.54 -13.85 -20.46
C ASN A 333 0.38 -14.72 -19.95
N GLN A 334 0.58 -16.01 -19.66
CA GLN A 334 -0.48 -16.89 -19.21
C GLN A 334 -1.07 -16.40 -17.87
N MET A 335 -2.39 -16.22 -17.84
CA MET A 335 -3.14 -15.86 -16.65
C MET A 335 -3.45 -17.08 -15.78
N ARG A 336 -3.89 -16.83 -14.55
CA ARG A 336 -4.57 -17.85 -13.75
C ARG A 336 -5.98 -18.11 -14.31
N PRO A 337 -6.61 -19.25 -13.99
CA PRO A 337 -7.98 -19.50 -14.41
C PRO A 337 -8.91 -18.36 -13.99
N THR A 338 -9.84 -17.99 -14.87
CA THR A 338 -10.88 -17.01 -14.55
C THR A 338 -11.70 -17.50 -13.35
N THR A 339 -12.17 -16.56 -12.54
CA THR A 339 -12.90 -16.71 -11.28
C THR A 339 -12.13 -17.33 -10.12
N TRP A 340 -10.83 -17.63 -10.25
CA TRP A 340 -10.04 -18.07 -9.10
C TRP A 340 -9.50 -16.87 -8.32
N THR A 341 -9.69 -16.89 -7.00
CA THR A 341 -9.07 -15.91 -6.10
C THR A 341 -7.54 -16.05 -6.10
N SER A 342 -6.82 -14.99 -5.72
CA SER A 342 -5.37 -15.00 -5.48
C SER A 342 -5.07 -14.45 -4.08
N GLY A 343 -3.86 -13.90 -3.87
CA GLY A 343 -3.63 -13.00 -2.75
C GLY A 343 -4.14 -11.58 -2.97
N ASP A 344 -4.85 -11.34 -4.07
CA ASP A 344 -5.39 -10.04 -4.46
C ASP A 344 -6.85 -10.27 -4.85
N ALA A 345 -7.78 -9.45 -4.36
CA ALA A 345 -9.20 -9.70 -4.62
C ALA A 345 -9.56 -9.67 -6.12
N ALA A 346 -8.81 -8.94 -6.96
CA ALA A 346 -9.01 -8.93 -8.41
C ALA A 346 -8.46 -10.19 -9.11
N GLY A 347 -7.76 -11.08 -8.40
CA GLY A 347 -7.04 -12.21 -8.97
C GLY A 347 -5.74 -11.81 -9.68
N LEU A 348 -5.33 -10.55 -9.54
CA LEU A 348 -4.10 -10.01 -10.13
C LEU A 348 -2.86 -10.49 -9.33
N PRO A 349 -1.66 -10.43 -9.93
CA PRO A 349 -0.41 -10.62 -9.20
C PRO A 349 -0.05 -9.32 -8.45
N ILE A 350 0.28 -9.42 -7.16
CA ILE A 350 0.57 -8.27 -6.30
C ILE A 350 1.95 -7.68 -6.64
N LEU A 351 3.01 -8.49 -6.58
CA LEU A 351 4.40 -8.03 -6.70
C LEU A 351 4.66 -7.23 -7.98
N PRO A 352 4.22 -7.67 -9.17
CA PRO A 352 4.42 -6.92 -10.41
C PRO A 352 3.75 -5.55 -10.42
N LEU A 353 2.82 -5.27 -9.50
CA LEU A 353 2.08 -4.03 -9.36
C LEU A 353 2.46 -3.22 -8.10
N LEU A 354 3.39 -3.71 -7.27
CA LEU A 354 3.87 -3.00 -6.09
C LEU A 354 4.80 -1.84 -6.44
N MET A 355 4.68 -0.74 -5.69
CA MET A 355 5.73 0.27 -5.68
C MET A 355 6.99 -0.28 -5.01
N ARG A 356 8.11 -0.26 -5.73
CA ARG A 356 9.42 -0.72 -5.23
C ARG A 356 10.41 0.42 -5.09
N ALA A 357 11.08 0.50 -3.94
CA ALA A 357 11.92 1.62 -3.58
C ALA A 357 13.18 1.69 -4.45
N GLY A 358 13.78 0.53 -4.75
CA GLY A 358 14.95 0.43 -5.62
C GLY A 358 14.67 0.94 -7.04
N GLU A 359 13.54 0.56 -7.63
CA GLU A 359 13.14 0.99 -8.97
C GLU A 359 12.80 2.48 -8.99
N ALA A 360 12.00 2.95 -8.03
CA ALA A 360 11.69 4.37 -7.92
C ALA A 360 12.95 5.24 -7.75
N SER A 361 13.96 4.73 -7.03
CA SER A 361 15.25 5.40 -6.85
C SER A 361 16.08 5.50 -8.14
N SER A 362 15.87 4.58 -9.09
CA SER A 362 16.49 4.66 -10.42
C SER A 362 15.97 5.84 -11.27
N GLY A 363 14.85 6.44 -10.86
CA GLY A 363 14.17 7.51 -11.58
C GLY A 363 13.12 7.03 -12.57
N GLU A 364 12.90 5.72 -12.67
CA GLU A 364 11.92 5.16 -13.57
C GLU A 364 11.25 3.90 -13.04
N VAL A 365 9.93 3.83 -13.19
CA VAL A 365 9.11 2.64 -12.93
C VAL A 365 8.39 2.31 -14.24
N ARG A 366 8.59 1.08 -14.74
CA ARG A 366 8.19 0.65 -16.09
C ARG A 366 6.98 -0.29 -16.11
N HIS A 367 6.14 -0.21 -15.09
CA HIS A 367 4.94 -1.02 -14.97
C HIS A 367 3.80 -0.25 -14.31
N ALA A 368 2.60 -0.79 -14.44
CA ALA A 368 1.40 -0.32 -13.76
C ALA A 368 1.50 -0.57 -12.26
N LEU A 369 0.76 0.22 -11.48
CA LEU A 369 0.69 0.08 -10.02
C LEU A 369 -0.67 -0.50 -9.62
N ARG A 370 -0.89 -0.76 -8.33
CA ARG A 370 -2.20 -1.16 -7.79
C ARG A 370 -2.74 -0.21 -6.73
N ILE A 371 -4.07 -0.14 -6.66
CA ILE A 371 -4.84 0.67 -5.70
C ILE A 371 -6.00 -0.12 -5.13
N THR A 372 -6.36 0.17 -3.88
CA THR A 372 -7.56 -0.37 -3.25
C THR A 372 -8.64 0.70 -3.08
N PHE A 373 -9.89 0.25 -3.04
CA PHE A 373 -11.04 1.10 -2.71
C PHE A 373 -11.93 0.42 -1.68
N LYS A 374 -12.76 1.22 -0.99
CA LYS A 374 -13.78 0.68 -0.09
C LYS A 374 -14.77 -0.16 -0.88
N ASP A 375 -15.21 -1.25 -0.25
CA ASP A 375 -16.24 -2.14 -0.80
C ASP A 375 -17.49 -1.38 -1.28
N SER A 376 -17.89 -0.33 -0.54
CA SER A 376 -19.05 0.52 -0.85
C SER A 376 -18.96 1.32 -2.16
N VAL A 377 -17.82 1.32 -2.85
CA VAL A 377 -17.68 1.97 -4.17
C VAL A 377 -17.31 0.97 -5.28
N LEU A 378 -17.06 -0.28 -4.91
CA LEU A 378 -16.68 -1.36 -5.83
C LEU A 378 -17.92 -2.11 -6.31
N ASP A 379 -17.86 -2.57 -7.55
CA ASP A 379 -18.83 -3.52 -8.10
C ASP A 379 -18.31 -4.94 -7.85
N LYS A 380 -19.22 -5.91 -7.60
CA LYS A 380 -18.87 -7.33 -7.47
C LYS A 380 -18.70 -7.98 -8.84
N ASN A 381 -18.01 -7.28 -9.73
CA ASN A 381 -17.69 -7.69 -11.09
C ASN A 381 -16.23 -7.34 -11.37
N PHE A 382 -15.64 -8.05 -12.32
CA PHE A 382 -14.29 -7.77 -12.78
C PHE A 382 -14.26 -7.60 -14.29
N ILE A 383 -13.28 -6.84 -14.76
CA ILE A 383 -12.95 -6.68 -16.16
C ILE A 383 -11.48 -7.01 -16.38
N TRP A 384 -11.13 -7.46 -17.58
CA TRP A 384 -9.75 -7.79 -17.91
C TRP A 384 -8.81 -6.60 -17.60
N PRO A 385 -7.64 -6.83 -16.96
CA PRO A 385 -6.99 -8.13 -16.74
C PRO A 385 -7.32 -8.83 -15.41
N ALA A 386 -8.25 -8.31 -14.61
CA ALA A 386 -8.70 -9.03 -13.43
C ALA A 386 -9.42 -10.32 -13.81
N THR A 387 -9.31 -11.33 -12.94
CA THR A 387 -9.94 -12.64 -13.10
C THR A 387 -10.93 -12.95 -11.99
N HIS A 388 -10.98 -12.15 -10.93
CA HIS A 388 -11.79 -12.39 -9.76
C HIS A 388 -12.33 -11.08 -9.18
N ALA A 389 -13.34 -11.18 -8.32
CA ALA A 389 -13.90 -10.06 -7.57
C ALA A 389 -14.36 -10.57 -6.20
N ALA A 390 -14.15 -9.78 -5.16
CA ALA A 390 -14.59 -10.07 -3.81
C ALA A 390 -15.62 -9.03 -3.32
N GLY A 391 -16.10 -9.20 -2.08
CA GLY A 391 -16.91 -8.20 -1.39
C GLY A 391 -18.38 -8.14 -1.80
N GLY A 392 -18.98 -6.98 -1.51
CA GLY A 392 -20.35 -6.65 -1.83
C GLY A 392 -20.53 -6.09 -3.25
N ALA A 393 -21.78 -5.93 -3.68
CA ALA A 393 -22.11 -5.39 -4.99
C ALA A 393 -22.67 -3.97 -4.88
N THR A 394 -21.87 -2.96 -5.25
CA THR A 394 -22.39 -1.60 -5.47
C THR A 394 -22.86 -1.48 -6.91
N SER A 395 -24.16 -1.21 -7.12
CA SER A 395 -24.71 -1.05 -8.47
C SER A 395 -23.99 0.07 -9.22
N GLY A 396 -23.36 -0.30 -10.33
CA GLY A 396 -22.55 0.61 -11.11
C GLY A 396 -21.29 1.10 -10.38
N GLY A 397 -20.79 0.37 -9.40
CA GLY A 397 -19.49 0.59 -8.78
C GLY A 397 -18.34 0.43 -9.77
N ILE A 398 -17.13 0.57 -9.26
CA ILE A 398 -15.89 0.37 -10.03
C ILE A 398 -15.60 -1.12 -10.07
N PRO A 399 -15.49 -1.76 -11.24
CA PRO A 399 -15.14 -3.18 -11.31
C PRO A 399 -13.67 -3.39 -10.96
N PHE A 400 -13.35 -4.56 -10.40
CA PHE A 400 -11.97 -5.01 -10.26
C PHE A 400 -11.29 -5.09 -11.64
N GLY A 401 -10.01 -4.77 -11.69
CA GLY A 401 -9.25 -4.66 -12.95
C GLY A 401 -9.49 -3.37 -13.73
N ALA A 402 -10.36 -2.47 -13.26
CA ALA A 402 -10.46 -1.13 -13.83
C ALA A 402 -9.10 -0.42 -13.75
N LEU A 403 -8.71 0.21 -14.86
CA LEU A 403 -7.46 0.93 -14.98
C LEU A 403 -7.71 2.43 -14.88
N MET A 404 -6.94 3.11 -14.05
CA MET A 404 -6.88 4.57 -14.03
C MET A 404 -5.49 5.08 -14.35
N ARG A 405 -5.41 6.31 -14.85
CA ARG A 405 -4.14 7.01 -15.07
C ARG A 405 -4.17 8.40 -14.47
N LEU A 406 -3.01 8.87 -14.07
CA LEU A 406 -2.80 10.27 -13.75
C LEU A 406 -2.93 11.06 -15.06
N ARG A 407 -3.82 12.06 -15.10
CA ARG A 407 -4.11 12.81 -16.34
C ARG A 407 -2.85 13.49 -16.89
N SER A 408 -2.76 13.63 -18.20
CA SER A 408 -1.59 14.21 -18.88
C SER A 408 -1.30 15.65 -18.42
N ASP A 409 -2.34 16.42 -18.09
CA ASP A 409 -2.27 17.82 -17.64
C ASP A 409 -1.83 18.00 -16.17
N PHE A 410 -1.76 16.92 -15.38
CA PHE A 410 -1.20 17.00 -14.03
C PHE A 410 0.30 17.34 -14.11
N VAL A 411 0.70 18.51 -13.60
CA VAL A 411 2.10 18.93 -13.57
C VAL A 411 2.79 18.26 -12.40
N ILE A 412 3.73 17.36 -12.68
CA ILE A 412 4.59 16.77 -11.65
C ILE A 412 5.57 17.86 -11.18
N PRO A 413 5.55 18.29 -9.91
CA PRO A 413 6.39 19.37 -9.44
C PRO A 413 7.89 19.05 -9.57
N ALA A 414 8.66 20.00 -10.10
CA ALA A 414 10.09 19.81 -10.36
C ALA A 414 10.90 19.53 -9.09
N ASN A 415 10.44 20.06 -7.95
CA ASN A 415 11.06 19.90 -6.63
C ASN A 415 10.68 18.59 -5.91
N TRP A 416 9.90 17.71 -6.54
CA TRP A 416 9.66 16.37 -5.99
C TRP A 416 10.90 15.49 -6.04
N THR A 417 10.95 14.50 -5.15
CA THR A 417 12.01 13.50 -5.12
C THR A 417 12.05 12.71 -6.42
N THR A 418 13.21 12.13 -6.75
CA THR A 418 13.34 11.22 -7.89
C THR A 418 12.31 10.09 -7.85
N GLN A 419 12.11 9.49 -6.67
CA GLN A 419 11.13 8.43 -6.45
C GLN A 419 9.70 8.88 -6.71
N ALA A 420 9.27 10.03 -6.18
CA ALA A 420 7.91 10.54 -6.39
C ALA A 420 7.66 10.90 -7.86
N LYS A 421 8.66 11.47 -8.54
CA LYS A 421 8.59 11.76 -9.99
C LYS A 421 8.49 10.48 -10.82
N ALA A 422 9.27 9.45 -10.48
CA ALA A 422 9.24 8.15 -11.15
C ALA A 422 7.85 7.50 -11.03
N LEU A 423 7.30 7.45 -9.81
CA LEU A 423 6.00 6.86 -9.52
C LEU A 423 4.84 7.64 -10.16
N ALA A 424 4.84 8.97 -10.07
CA ALA A 424 3.81 9.78 -10.74
C ALA A 424 3.90 9.66 -12.27
N THR A 425 5.11 9.51 -12.82
CA THR A 425 5.30 9.23 -14.25
C THR A 425 4.77 7.85 -14.63
N ALA A 426 4.97 6.83 -13.80
CA ALA A 426 4.40 5.50 -14.02
C ALA A 426 2.86 5.52 -13.96
N MET A 427 2.26 6.26 -13.03
CA MET A 427 0.80 6.46 -12.98
C MET A 427 0.26 7.14 -14.25
N LYS A 428 1.03 8.01 -14.91
CA LYS A 428 0.64 8.57 -16.22
C LYS A 428 0.77 7.52 -17.34
N ARG A 429 1.93 6.83 -17.38
CA ARG A 429 2.34 5.99 -18.51
C ARG A 429 1.73 4.60 -18.51
N TYR A 430 1.66 3.93 -17.37
CA TYR A 430 1.21 2.54 -17.25
C TYR A 430 -0.09 2.42 -16.44
N GLY A 431 -0.40 3.45 -15.65
CA GLY A 431 -1.63 3.52 -14.88
C GLY A 431 -1.59 2.73 -13.57
N VAL A 432 -2.77 2.59 -12.98
CA VAL A 432 -3.01 2.01 -11.67
C VAL A 432 -4.26 1.13 -11.74
N TYR A 433 -4.13 -0.14 -11.41
CA TYR A 433 -5.22 -1.12 -11.39
C TYR A 433 -5.96 -1.11 -10.08
N VAL A 434 -7.29 -1.12 -10.15
CA VAL A 434 -8.17 -1.41 -9.02
C VAL A 434 -8.07 -2.90 -8.72
N ALA A 435 -7.38 -3.22 -7.62
CA ALA A 435 -6.92 -4.57 -7.35
C ALA A 435 -7.59 -5.17 -6.12
N ASP A 436 -7.87 -4.36 -5.10
CA ASP A 436 -8.37 -4.90 -3.84
C ASP A 436 -9.43 -4.06 -3.14
N ILE A 437 -10.08 -4.70 -2.17
CA ILE A 437 -10.93 -4.06 -1.18
C ILE A 437 -10.04 -3.54 -0.05
N GLY A 438 -10.22 -2.28 0.27
CA GLY A 438 -9.50 -1.66 1.37
C GLY A 438 -10.06 -0.29 1.67
N SER A 439 -9.18 0.65 1.98
CA SER A 439 -9.58 2.06 2.12
C SER A 439 -9.39 2.81 0.81
N ASN A 440 -10.20 3.84 0.59
CA ASN A 440 -10.15 4.59 -0.66
C ASN A 440 -8.74 5.11 -0.98
N SER A 441 -8.25 4.79 -2.16
CA SER A 441 -7.02 5.37 -2.72
C SER A 441 -5.73 4.91 -2.03
N TYR A 442 -5.73 3.73 -1.40
CA TYR A 442 -4.51 3.14 -0.81
C TYR A 442 -3.67 2.50 -1.90
N MET A 443 -2.44 2.97 -2.03
CA MET A 443 -1.46 2.50 -3.01
C MET A 443 -0.40 1.67 -2.29
N THR A 444 -0.26 0.40 -2.65
CA THR A 444 0.61 -0.53 -1.91
C THR A 444 2.03 -0.56 -2.47
N GLY A 445 3.00 -0.70 -1.57
CA GLY A 445 4.41 -0.84 -1.91
C GLY A 445 5.15 -1.72 -0.91
N GLU A 446 6.44 -1.94 -1.15
CA GLU A 446 7.28 -2.66 -0.20
C GLU A 446 7.70 -1.77 0.99
N PRO A 447 7.82 -2.32 2.21
CA PRO A 447 8.56 -1.65 3.28
C PRO A 447 10.03 -1.53 2.88
N SER A 448 10.56 -0.31 2.86
CA SER A 448 11.99 -0.11 2.64
C SER A 448 12.56 1.18 3.26
N ALA A 449 13.72 1.04 3.91
CA ALA A 449 14.49 2.15 4.45
C ALA A 449 15.02 3.12 3.37
N THR A 450 15.05 2.66 2.11
CA THR A 450 15.53 3.45 0.96
C THR A 450 14.47 4.43 0.43
N TRP A 451 13.21 4.30 0.82
CA TRP A 451 12.21 5.34 0.55
C TRP A 451 12.65 6.67 1.18
N SER A 452 12.65 7.75 0.39
CA SER A 452 12.87 9.09 0.90
C SER A 452 11.72 9.51 1.81
N PRO A 453 12.00 10.19 2.95
CA PRO A 453 10.96 10.70 3.84
C PRO A 453 9.91 11.56 3.12
N ASP A 454 10.33 12.29 2.08
CA ASP A 454 9.46 13.23 1.38
C ASP A 454 8.57 12.54 0.34
N THR A 455 9.01 11.42 -0.24
CA THR A 455 8.31 10.72 -1.34
C THR A 455 6.86 10.42 -0.99
N ILE A 456 6.63 9.83 0.19
CA ILE A 456 5.29 9.50 0.67
C ILE A 456 4.44 10.76 0.77
N SER A 457 4.94 11.79 1.45
CA SER A 457 4.20 13.04 1.65
C SER A 457 3.91 13.81 0.36
N GLN A 458 4.73 13.63 -0.68
CA GLN A 458 4.55 14.26 -1.98
C GLN A 458 3.48 13.55 -2.81
N LEU A 459 3.52 12.22 -2.87
CA LEU A 459 2.53 11.42 -3.59
C LEU A 459 1.12 11.56 -2.99
N GLN A 460 1.02 11.66 -1.65
CA GLN A 460 -0.25 11.92 -0.97
C GLN A 460 -0.84 13.33 -1.22
N ARG A 461 -0.19 14.17 -2.03
CA ARG A 461 -0.80 15.43 -2.51
C ARG A 461 -1.61 15.23 -3.78
N ILE A 462 -1.44 14.10 -4.46
CA ILE A 462 -2.23 13.77 -5.65
C ILE A 462 -3.63 13.39 -5.19
N GLN A 463 -4.65 14.05 -5.72
CA GLN A 463 -6.05 13.78 -5.44
C GLN A 463 -6.68 12.92 -6.54
N MET A 464 -7.77 12.23 -6.23
CA MET A 464 -8.53 11.43 -7.19
C MET A 464 -8.98 12.24 -8.41
N ALA A 465 -9.31 13.53 -8.26
CA ALA A 465 -9.65 14.41 -9.39
C ALA A 465 -8.50 14.60 -10.41
N SER A 466 -7.25 14.29 -10.05
CA SER A 466 -6.12 14.28 -10.97
C SER A 466 -6.07 13.03 -11.85
N PHE A 467 -6.88 12.02 -11.57
CA PHE A 467 -6.96 10.77 -12.31
C PHE A 467 -8.16 10.73 -13.26
N GLU A 468 -8.07 9.85 -14.24
CA GLU A 468 -9.20 9.40 -15.03
C GLU A 468 -9.14 7.88 -15.20
N PHE A 469 -10.29 7.22 -15.25
CA PHE A 469 -10.35 5.84 -15.67
C PHE A 469 -10.14 5.73 -17.17
N VAL A 470 -9.53 4.63 -17.60
CA VAL A 470 -9.05 4.41 -18.96
C VAL A 470 -9.88 3.34 -19.63
N ASP A 471 -10.25 3.59 -20.88
CA ASP A 471 -10.90 2.61 -21.72
C ASP A 471 -9.86 1.75 -22.45
N THR A 472 -9.87 0.44 -22.16
CA THR A 472 -8.92 -0.54 -22.72
C THR A 472 -9.49 -1.32 -23.91
N ARG A 473 -10.63 -0.91 -24.48
CA ARG A 473 -11.26 -1.59 -25.64
C ARG A 473 -10.38 -1.65 -26.88
N SER A 474 -9.38 -0.78 -27.01
CA SER A 474 -8.37 -0.86 -28.06
C SER A 474 -7.57 -2.16 -28.01
N ILE A 475 -7.49 -2.80 -26.85
CA ILE A 475 -6.89 -4.11 -26.63
C ILE A 475 -7.96 -5.19 -26.68
N THR A 476 -8.99 -5.10 -25.84
CA THR A 476 -9.98 -6.19 -25.70
C THR A 476 -10.88 -6.37 -26.91
N GLY A 477 -10.99 -5.35 -27.76
CA GLY A 477 -11.69 -5.41 -29.06
C GLY A 477 -10.80 -5.83 -30.23
N ASN A 478 -9.51 -6.10 -30.02
CA ASN A 478 -8.62 -6.59 -31.07
C ASN A 478 -8.93 -8.05 -31.42
N ALA A 479 -8.83 -8.42 -32.70
CA ALA A 479 -9.09 -9.79 -33.16
C ALA A 479 -8.15 -10.85 -32.55
N ASN A 480 -6.93 -10.46 -32.16
CA ASN A 480 -5.94 -11.32 -31.52
C ASN A 480 -6.07 -11.34 -29.98
N PHE A 481 -7.06 -10.66 -29.42
CA PHE A 481 -7.28 -10.63 -27.97
C PHE A 481 -7.61 -12.03 -27.44
N ASN A 482 -6.94 -12.40 -26.36
CA ASN A 482 -7.21 -13.62 -25.60
C ASN A 482 -7.41 -13.24 -24.13
N SER A 483 -8.63 -13.42 -23.64
CA SER A 483 -9.01 -13.08 -22.26
C SER A 483 -8.29 -13.92 -21.19
N ASN A 484 -7.61 -15.00 -21.59
CA ASN A 484 -6.79 -15.85 -20.71
C ASN A 484 -5.28 -15.52 -20.80
N SER A 485 -4.93 -14.39 -21.42
CA SER A 485 -3.57 -13.90 -21.57
C SER A 485 -3.48 -12.44 -21.13
N TYR A 486 -2.37 -12.09 -20.48
CA TYR A 486 -2.01 -10.70 -20.18
C TYR A 486 -1.49 -9.94 -21.41
N GLN A 487 -1.41 -10.58 -22.59
CA GLN A 487 -0.89 -9.94 -23.80
C GLN A 487 -1.78 -8.77 -24.26
N ALA A 488 -1.18 -7.60 -24.39
CA ALA A 488 -1.81 -6.35 -24.77
C ALA A 488 -1.31 -5.77 -26.11
N SER A 489 -0.25 -6.35 -26.66
CA SER A 489 0.32 -6.01 -27.95
C SER A 489 0.71 -7.27 -28.73
N TRP A 490 0.62 -7.20 -30.05
CA TRP A 490 0.87 -8.30 -30.98
C TRP A 490 1.85 -7.88 -32.06
#